data_AF-Q5ZTT7-F1
#
_entry.id   AF-Q5ZTT7-F1
#
_cell.length_a   1.000
_cell.length_b   1.000
_cell.length_c   1.000
_cell.angle_alpha   90.00
_cell.angle_beta   90.00
_cell.angle_gamma   90.00
#
_symmetry.space_group_name_H-M   'P 1'
#
loop_
_entity.id
_entity.type
_entity.pdbx_description
1 polymer ?
#
loop_
_entity_poly.entity_id
_entity_poly.type
_entity_poly.pdbx_seq_one_letter_code
_entity_poly.pdbx_strand_id
1 'polypeptide(L)'
;MIRLLLRIYIKDQALSVLRCNGISVVTGAQGDEHVKCLPYLIRGVAMKQGGSYANSSGKVLEGLVEFALTKKGFTVTRYKDWKLNPSNFGEELLLKNVPYEGIYKHASTTEFVLISKAYNLNTRIECKWQQVSGSADEKLPYLFLNCSEKMFEPHIIILLDGGGSKTGAVNWLREECDKFNLSQSNASKRQIDLMDMTDFVKWVNTVFK
;
A
#
# COMPACT_ATOMS: atom_id res chain seq x y z
N MET A 1 36.11 22.61 -8.25
CA MET A 1 37.08 21.88 -7.40
C MET A 1 36.81 20.40 -7.58
N ILE A 2 37.66 19.68 -8.34
CA ILE A 2 37.48 18.26 -8.66
C ILE A 2 37.98 17.42 -7.46
N ARG A 3 37.12 16.58 -6.88
CA ARG A 3 37.50 15.61 -5.84
C ARG A 3 37.52 14.20 -6.43
N LEU A 4 38.66 13.52 -6.34
CA LEU A 4 38.77 12.09 -6.60
C LEU A 4 38.01 11.36 -5.49
N LEU A 5 37.00 10.57 -5.85
CA LEU A 5 36.07 10.00 -4.87
C LEU A 5 36.33 8.53 -4.56
N LEU A 6 36.82 7.74 -5.51
CA LEU A 6 37.15 6.33 -5.31
C LEU A 6 38.01 5.82 -6.48
N ARG A 7 38.98 4.94 -6.20
CA ARG A 7 39.58 4.06 -7.22
C ARG A 7 38.85 2.72 -7.18
N ILE A 8 38.40 2.25 -8.33
CA ILE A 8 37.75 0.95 -8.48
C ILE A 8 38.59 0.14 -9.46
N TYR A 9 38.86 -1.12 -9.11
CA TYR A 9 39.58 -2.05 -9.96
C TYR A 9 38.58 -3.04 -10.56
N ILE A 10 38.57 -3.14 -11.89
CA ILE A 10 37.83 -4.17 -12.63
C ILE A 10 38.84 -4.82 -13.56
N LYS A 11 39.03 -6.15 -13.44
CA LYS A 11 39.98 -6.95 -14.24
C LYS A 11 41.38 -6.31 -14.31
N ASP A 12 41.96 -6.01 -13.15
CA ASP A 12 43.31 -5.46 -12.97
C ASP A 12 43.60 -4.10 -13.63
N GLN A 13 42.58 -3.37 -14.09
CA GLN A 13 42.74 -1.99 -14.56
C GLN A 13 42.25 -0.98 -13.51
N ALA A 14 43.12 0.00 -13.19
CA ALA A 14 42.80 1.09 -12.27
C ALA A 14 41.94 2.14 -12.96
N LEU A 15 40.68 2.28 -12.56
CA LEU A 15 39.78 3.31 -13.09
C LEU A 15 39.62 4.46 -12.09
N SER A 16 39.68 5.69 -12.62
CA SER A 16 39.49 6.92 -11.85
C SER A 16 38.07 7.41 -12.05
N VAL A 17 37.29 7.51 -10.97
CA VAL A 17 35.95 8.11 -11.02
C VAL A 17 36.04 9.56 -10.54
N LEU A 18 35.72 10.48 -11.45
CA LEU A 18 35.65 11.91 -11.17
C LEU A 18 34.20 12.36 -11.13
N ARG A 19 33.83 13.15 -10.12
CA ARG A 19 32.54 13.85 -10.07
C ARG A 19 32.74 15.34 -10.35
N CYS A 20 31.96 15.86 -11.27
CA CYS A 20 31.77 17.30 -11.47
C CYS A 20 30.28 17.57 -11.71
N ASN A 21 29.68 18.48 -10.92
CA ASN A 21 28.27 18.93 -11.06
C ASN A 21 27.23 17.81 -11.24
N GLY A 22 27.32 16.75 -10.43
CA GLY A 22 26.34 15.64 -10.46
C GLY A 22 26.55 14.61 -11.56
N ILE A 23 27.53 14.81 -12.46
CA ILE A 23 27.91 13.87 -13.51
C ILE A 23 29.12 13.07 -13.02
N SER A 24 29.06 11.73 -13.16
CA SER A 24 30.18 10.85 -12.86
C SER A 24 30.84 10.42 -14.17
N VAL A 25 32.14 10.69 -14.30
CA VAL A 25 32.95 10.33 -15.48
C VAL A 25 33.97 9.29 -15.05
N VAL A 26 34.02 8.17 -15.77
CA VAL A 26 35.03 7.13 -15.60
C VAL A 26 36.11 7.35 -16.65
N THR A 27 37.36 7.48 -16.22
CA THR A 27 38.50 7.61 -17.14
C THR A 27 39.49 6.46 -16.88
N GLY A 28 39.89 5.80 -17.97
CA GLY A 28 40.94 4.79 -17.98
C GLY A 28 42.19 5.38 -18.65
N ALA A 29 43.37 5.07 -18.10
CA ALA A 29 44.63 5.42 -18.73
C ALA A 29 44.96 4.33 -19.76
N GLN A 30 44.83 4.65 -21.05
CA GLN A 30 45.49 3.89 -22.11
C GLN A 30 46.07 4.91 -23.10
N GLY A 31 47.38 4.81 -23.31
CA GLY A 31 48.13 5.69 -24.18
C GLY A 31 47.70 5.57 -25.64
N ASP A 32 47.83 6.72 -26.30
CA ASP A 32 47.92 6.97 -27.73
C ASP A 32 46.79 6.57 -28.70
N GLU A 33 46.45 7.59 -29.48
CA GLU A 33 45.78 7.65 -30.78
C GLU A 33 44.27 7.37 -30.90
N HIS A 34 43.55 8.46 -31.18
CA HIS A 34 42.31 8.54 -31.96
C HIS A 34 41.20 7.52 -31.63
N VAL A 35 40.53 7.70 -30.49
CA VAL A 35 39.19 7.12 -30.28
C VAL A 35 38.17 8.24 -30.08
N LYS A 36 37.31 8.40 -31.08
CA LYS A 36 36.14 9.30 -31.04
C LYS A 36 35.34 8.99 -29.77
N CYS A 37 35.17 9.99 -28.91
CA CYS A 37 34.26 9.94 -27.77
C CYS A 37 32.82 9.72 -28.25
N LEU A 38 32.39 8.47 -28.33
CA LEU A 38 30.98 8.12 -28.38
C LEU A 38 30.47 8.14 -26.93
N PRO A 39 29.51 9.02 -26.58
CA PRO A 39 28.94 9.02 -25.25
C PRO A 39 28.13 7.73 -25.07
N TYR A 40 28.71 6.74 -24.40
CA TYR A 40 27.94 5.65 -23.82
C TYR A 40 27.11 6.24 -22.69
N LEU A 41 25.87 6.60 -23.02
CA LEU A 41 24.86 6.98 -22.04
C LEU A 41 24.57 5.74 -21.21
N ILE A 42 25.25 5.59 -20.06
CA ILE A 42 24.79 4.66 -19.03
C ILE A 42 23.43 5.21 -18.58
N ARG A 43 22.34 4.65 -19.13
CA ARG A 43 21.00 4.83 -18.59
C ARG A 43 21.07 4.34 -17.14
N GLY A 44 21.27 5.26 -16.22
CA GLY A 44 21.08 5.01 -14.81
C GLY A 44 19.67 4.44 -14.66
N VAL A 45 19.58 3.18 -14.23
CA VAL A 45 18.32 2.64 -13.75
C VAL A 45 17.95 3.53 -12.56
N ALA A 46 17.02 4.45 -12.78
CA ALA A 46 16.55 5.36 -11.76
C ALA A 46 16.02 4.49 -10.62
N MET A 47 16.73 4.48 -9.49
CA MET A 47 16.29 3.84 -8.27
C MET A 47 14.93 4.45 -7.93
N LYS A 48 13.84 3.68 -8.08
CA LYS A 48 12.51 4.15 -7.68
C LYS A 48 12.57 4.44 -6.18
N GLN A 49 12.33 5.70 -5.80
CA GLN A 49 12.21 6.10 -4.41
C GLN A 49 11.11 5.26 -3.74
N GLY A 50 11.33 4.84 -2.48
CA GLY A 50 10.49 3.84 -1.78
C GLY A 50 8.99 4.11 -1.81
N GLY A 51 8.55 5.38 -1.89
CA GLY A 51 7.15 5.75 -2.04
C GLY A 51 6.50 5.34 -3.38
N SER A 52 7.22 5.40 -4.50
CA SER A 52 6.68 4.97 -5.80
C SER A 52 6.53 3.45 -5.88
N TYR A 53 7.46 2.71 -5.27
CA TYR A 53 7.39 1.26 -5.18
C TYR A 53 6.28 0.81 -4.22
N ALA A 54 6.16 1.47 -3.05
CA ALA A 54 5.07 1.24 -2.10
C ALA A 54 3.70 1.49 -2.75
N ASN A 55 3.54 2.53 -3.57
CA ASN A 55 2.30 2.79 -4.29
C ASN A 55 1.98 1.73 -5.36
N SER A 56 2.98 1.20 -6.08
CA SER A 56 2.73 0.10 -7.02
C SER A 56 2.38 -1.20 -6.31
N SER A 57 2.98 -1.48 -5.16
CA SER A 57 2.72 -2.69 -4.39
C SER A 57 1.40 -2.62 -3.61
N GLY A 58 0.99 -1.42 -3.15
CA GLY A 58 -0.34 -1.19 -2.58
C GLY A 58 -1.46 -1.53 -3.58
N LYS A 59 -1.29 -1.18 -4.85
CA LYS A 59 -2.21 -1.57 -5.92
C LYS A 59 -2.28 -3.08 -6.15
N VAL A 60 -1.21 -3.83 -5.85
CA VAL A 60 -1.24 -5.30 -5.91
C VAL A 60 -2.16 -5.85 -4.83
N LEU A 61 -2.03 -5.35 -3.59
CA LEU A 61 -2.90 -5.76 -2.49
C LEU A 61 -4.37 -5.46 -2.78
N GLU A 62 -4.67 -4.24 -3.24
CA GLU A 62 -6.02 -3.84 -3.68
C GLU A 62 -6.55 -4.75 -4.79
N GLY A 63 -5.72 -5.07 -5.79
CA GLY A 63 -6.10 -5.97 -6.88
C GLY A 63 -6.40 -7.40 -6.42
N LEU A 64 -5.73 -7.90 -5.37
CA LEU A 64 -6.02 -9.21 -4.78
C LEU A 64 -7.37 -9.20 -4.06
N VAL A 65 -7.71 -8.12 -3.35
CA VAL A 65 -9.03 -7.93 -2.73
C VAL A 65 -10.14 -7.93 -3.79
N GLU A 66 -9.96 -7.13 -4.84
CA GLU A 66 -10.89 -7.07 -5.98
C GLU A 66 -11.07 -8.45 -6.61
N PHE A 67 -9.98 -9.18 -6.85
CA PHE A 67 -10.03 -10.52 -7.43
C PHE A 67 -10.81 -11.49 -6.53
N ALA A 68 -10.48 -11.55 -5.23
CA ALA A 68 -11.11 -12.47 -4.29
C ALA A 68 -12.63 -12.26 -4.22
N LEU A 69 -13.07 -11.00 -4.16
CA LEU A 69 -14.50 -10.66 -4.06
C LEU A 69 -15.23 -10.78 -5.41
N THR A 70 -14.57 -10.45 -6.53
CA THR A 70 -15.16 -10.69 -7.86
C THR A 70 -15.42 -12.17 -8.10
N LYS A 71 -14.54 -13.07 -7.60
CA LYS A 71 -14.75 -14.52 -7.65
C LYS A 71 -15.94 -14.99 -6.81
N LYS A 72 -16.43 -14.16 -5.89
CA LYS A 72 -17.67 -14.38 -5.12
C LYS A 72 -18.89 -13.66 -5.71
N GLY A 73 -18.76 -13.08 -6.91
CA GLY A 73 -19.88 -12.45 -7.61
C GLY A 73 -20.09 -10.96 -7.31
N PHE A 74 -19.21 -10.34 -6.53
CA PHE A 74 -19.30 -8.91 -6.23
C PHE A 74 -18.92 -8.06 -7.44
N THR A 75 -19.71 -7.02 -7.71
CA THR A 75 -19.41 -6.04 -8.75
C THR A 75 -18.51 -4.94 -8.18
N VAL A 76 -17.31 -4.80 -8.75
CA VAL A 76 -16.38 -3.72 -8.39
C VAL A 76 -16.76 -2.45 -9.14
N THR A 77 -17.01 -1.35 -8.43
CA THR A 77 -17.33 -0.04 -9.05
C THR A 77 -16.86 1.11 -8.17
N ARG A 78 -16.70 2.32 -8.72
CA ARG A 78 -16.36 3.49 -7.90
C ARG A 78 -17.62 4.02 -7.22
N TYR A 79 -17.49 4.45 -5.97
CA TYR A 79 -18.57 5.06 -5.20
C TYR A 79 -19.29 6.17 -5.97
N LYS A 80 -18.53 7.04 -6.65
CA LYS A 80 -19.10 8.14 -7.43
C LYS A 80 -20.00 7.66 -8.59
N ASP A 81 -19.64 6.55 -9.23
CA ASP A 81 -20.38 6.03 -10.39
C ASP A 81 -21.66 5.34 -9.90
N TRP A 82 -21.56 4.57 -8.81
CA TRP A 82 -22.71 3.99 -8.12
C TRP A 82 -23.67 5.06 -7.60
N LYS A 83 -23.17 6.09 -6.92
CA LYS A 83 -23.99 7.17 -6.33
C LYS A 83 -24.82 7.92 -7.37
N LEU A 84 -24.31 8.09 -8.58
CA LEU A 84 -25.02 8.79 -9.66
C LEU A 84 -26.22 7.98 -10.18
N ASN A 85 -26.07 6.65 -10.30
CA ASN A 85 -27.13 5.79 -10.84
C ASN A 85 -27.21 4.45 -10.07
N PRO A 86 -27.68 4.42 -8.80
CA PRO A 86 -27.62 3.20 -7.98
C PRO A 86 -28.43 2.04 -8.58
N SER A 87 -29.52 2.33 -9.28
CA SER A 87 -30.40 1.35 -9.94
C SER A 87 -29.72 0.56 -11.06
N ASN A 88 -28.58 1.03 -11.58
CA ASN A 88 -27.83 0.33 -12.63
C ASN A 88 -26.91 -0.76 -12.07
N PHE A 89 -26.83 -0.88 -10.74
CA PHE A 89 -25.95 -1.81 -10.07
C PHE A 89 -26.78 -2.82 -9.25
N GLY A 90 -26.23 -4.02 -9.05
CA GLY A 90 -26.81 -5.01 -8.15
C GLY A 90 -26.62 -4.63 -6.68
N GLU A 91 -27.01 -5.54 -5.80
CA GLU A 91 -26.95 -5.34 -4.34
C GLU A 91 -25.67 -5.92 -3.71
N GLU A 92 -24.80 -6.52 -4.54
CA GLU A 92 -23.54 -7.16 -4.17
C GLU A 92 -22.37 -6.37 -4.76
N LEU A 93 -21.84 -5.42 -3.99
CA LEU A 93 -20.94 -4.37 -4.48
C LEU A 93 -19.63 -4.31 -3.69
N LEU A 94 -18.54 -4.08 -4.42
CA LEU A 94 -17.29 -3.60 -3.86
C LEU A 94 -17.05 -2.17 -4.35
N LEU A 95 -17.42 -1.20 -3.52
CA LEU A 95 -17.32 0.23 -3.83
C LEU A 95 -15.91 0.74 -3.57
N LYS A 96 -15.29 1.36 -4.57
CA LYS A 96 -13.97 1.98 -4.48
C LYS A 96 -14.06 3.47 -4.15
N ASN A 97 -13.06 3.99 -3.43
CA ASN A 97 -12.92 5.43 -3.15
C ASN A 97 -14.13 6.03 -2.41
N VAL A 98 -14.65 5.33 -1.39
CA VAL A 98 -15.79 5.84 -0.60
C VAL A 98 -15.32 6.98 0.30
N PRO A 99 -15.93 8.18 0.20
CA PRO A 99 -15.48 9.32 0.98
C PRO A 99 -15.79 9.16 2.47
N TYR A 100 -14.94 9.72 3.31
CA TYR A 100 -15.17 9.93 4.74
C TYR A 100 -14.42 11.20 5.20
N GLU A 101 -14.80 11.75 6.35
CA GLU A 101 -14.05 12.84 6.98
C GLU A 101 -13.11 12.25 8.04
N GLY A 102 -11.81 12.50 7.94
CA GLY A 102 -10.83 11.99 8.88
C GLY A 102 -10.82 12.71 10.24
N ILE A 103 -10.05 12.20 11.21
CA ILE A 103 -9.94 12.77 12.56
C ILE A 103 -9.43 14.22 12.59
N TYR A 104 -8.73 14.64 11.54
CA TYR A 104 -8.26 16.03 11.37
C TYR A 104 -9.21 16.91 10.52
N LYS A 105 -10.45 16.47 10.29
CA LYS A 105 -11.48 17.19 9.52
C LYS A 105 -11.09 17.46 8.06
N HIS A 106 -10.27 16.57 7.49
CA HIS A 106 -9.95 16.59 6.07
C HIS A 106 -10.79 15.54 5.34
N ALA A 107 -11.16 15.86 4.09
CA ALA A 107 -11.80 14.91 3.21
C ALA A 107 -10.80 13.82 2.81
N SER A 108 -11.20 12.57 3.03
CA SER A 108 -10.43 11.37 2.72
C SER A 108 -11.29 10.36 1.96
N THR A 109 -10.66 9.35 1.39
CA THR A 109 -11.33 8.22 0.73
C THR A 109 -10.73 6.91 1.21
N THR A 110 -11.57 5.92 1.47
CA THR A 110 -11.12 4.55 1.71
C THR A 110 -10.80 3.83 0.41
N GLU A 111 -10.04 2.75 0.48
CA GLU A 111 -9.86 1.86 -0.66
C GLU A 111 -11.17 1.17 -1.04
N PHE A 112 -11.87 0.54 -0.09
CA PHE A 112 -13.11 -0.20 -0.37
C PHE A 112 -14.21 -0.12 0.70
N VAL A 113 -15.47 -0.21 0.26
CA VAL A 113 -16.62 -0.66 1.06
C VAL A 113 -17.33 -1.80 0.35
N LEU A 114 -17.40 -2.95 1.02
CA LEU A 114 -18.10 -4.14 0.59
C LEU A 114 -19.54 -4.10 1.13
N ILE A 115 -20.50 -4.17 0.22
CA ILE A 115 -21.94 -4.19 0.52
C ILE A 115 -22.52 -5.48 -0.03
N SER A 116 -23.25 -6.18 0.82
CA SER A 116 -24.05 -7.33 0.43
C SER A 116 -25.41 -7.27 1.09
N LYS A 117 -26.46 -7.41 0.30
CA LYS A 117 -27.80 -7.64 0.85
C LYS A 117 -28.01 -9.09 1.21
N ALA A 118 -27.53 -10.02 0.38
CA ALA A 118 -27.69 -11.45 0.61
C ALA A 118 -27.10 -11.90 1.96
N TYR A 119 -25.97 -11.29 2.34
CA TYR A 119 -25.26 -11.59 3.59
C TYR A 119 -25.48 -10.53 4.69
N ASN A 120 -26.36 -9.54 4.46
CA ASN A 120 -26.62 -8.41 5.38
C ASN A 120 -25.32 -7.76 5.89
N LEU A 121 -24.42 -7.43 4.96
CA LEU A 121 -23.04 -7.05 5.25
C LEU A 121 -22.75 -5.65 4.69
N ASN A 122 -22.12 -4.83 5.54
CA ASN A 122 -21.55 -3.56 5.18
C ASN A 122 -20.18 -3.46 5.86
N THR A 123 -19.12 -3.66 5.09
CA THR A 123 -17.76 -3.78 5.59
C THR A 123 -16.82 -2.84 4.87
N ARG A 124 -16.18 -1.93 5.61
CA ARG A 124 -15.09 -1.12 5.06
C ARG A 124 -13.79 -1.90 5.09
N ILE A 125 -12.96 -1.77 4.05
CA ILE A 125 -11.67 -2.46 3.97
C ILE A 125 -10.58 -1.42 3.69
N GLU A 126 -9.64 -1.29 4.62
CA GLU A 126 -8.49 -0.41 4.53
C GLU A 126 -7.24 -1.24 4.23
N CYS A 127 -6.63 -1.02 3.06
CA CYS A 127 -5.48 -1.81 2.60
C CYS A 127 -4.17 -1.10 2.91
N LYS A 128 -3.20 -1.78 3.54
CA LYS A 128 -1.87 -1.25 3.80
C LYS A 128 -0.82 -2.33 3.52
N TRP A 129 0.03 -2.08 2.52
CA TRP A 129 1.12 -2.96 2.13
C TRP A 129 2.47 -2.37 2.54
N GLN A 130 3.31 -3.17 3.22
CA GLN A 130 4.69 -2.81 3.52
C GLN A 130 5.59 -4.05 3.42
N GLN A 131 6.43 -4.11 2.38
CA GLN A 131 7.38 -5.21 2.16
C GLN A 131 8.69 -5.05 2.95
N VAL A 132 9.12 -3.81 3.19
CA VAL A 132 10.42 -3.50 3.81
C VAL A 132 10.18 -2.63 5.04
N SER A 133 10.97 -2.86 6.09
CA SER A 133 10.95 -2.02 7.28
C SER A 133 11.22 -0.55 6.94
N GLY A 134 10.47 0.34 7.58
CA GLY A 134 10.43 1.76 7.29
C GLY A 134 9.47 2.46 8.24
N SER A 135 9.09 3.70 7.92
CA SER A 135 8.18 4.53 8.72
C SER A 135 6.71 4.44 8.32
N ALA A 136 6.35 3.55 7.38
CA ALA A 136 4.95 3.43 6.97
C ALA A 136 4.06 2.90 8.11
N ASP A 137 4.60 2.04 8.98
CA ASP A 137 3.94 1.52 10.18
C ASP A 137 3.67 2.58 11.26
N GLU A 138 4.40 3.71 11.26
CA GLU A 138 4.15 4.85 12.17
C GLU A 138 2.80 5.51 11.93
N LYS A 139 2.16 5.23 10.78
CA LYS A 139 0.83 5.76 10.44
C LYS A 139 -0.31 4.85 10.89
N LEU A 140 -0.03 3.65 11.42
CA LEU A 140 -1.07 2.73 11.89
C LEU A 140 -1.97 3.33 13.01
N PRO A 141 -1.46 4.15 13.95
CA PRO A 141 -2.34 4.82 14.91
C PRO A 141 -3.33 5.78 14.27
N TYR A 142 -2.88 6.55 13.27
CA TYR A 142 -3.77 7.43 12.51
C TYR A 142 -4.85 6.63 11.77
N LEU A 143 -4.49 5.49 11.17
CA LEU A 143 -5.45 4.61 10.52
C LEU A 143 -6.49 4.09 11.52
N PHE A 144 -6.03 3.53 12.64
CA PHE A 144 -6.91 2.97 13.67
C PHE A 144 -7.92 4.00 14.19
N LEU A 145 -7.45 5.22 14.52
CA LEU A 145 -8.33 6.29 15.01
C LEU A 145 -9.38 6.71 13.97
N ASN A 146 -9.06 6.72 12.69
CA ASN A 146 -10.08 6.97 11.66
C ASN A 146 -11.11 5.83 11.62
N CYS A 147 -10.68 4.57 11.70
CA CYS A 147 -11.57 3.41 11.72
C CYS A 147 -12.51 3.43 12.94
N SER A 148 -11.98 3.72 14.13
CA SER A 148 -12.75 3.68 15.37
C SER A 148 -13.68 4.89 15.51
N GLU A 149 -13.23 6.10 15.15
CA GLU A 149 -13.96 7.35 15.45
C GLU A 149 -14.76 7.94 14.27
N LYS A 150 -14.35 7.67 13.01
CA LYS A 150 -14.86 8.40 11.84
C LYS A 150 -15.57 7.53 10.80
N MET A 151 -15.26 6.23 10.78
CA MET A 151 -15.91 5.27 9.90
C MET A 151 -17.05 4.60 10.67
N PHE A 152 -18.23 4.52 10.09
CA PHE A 152 -19.46 4.10 10.78
C PHE A 152 -19.97 2.73 10.35
N GLU A 153 -19.27 2.07 9.43
CA GLU A 153 -19.60 0.71 9.03
C GLU A 153 -19.57 -0.22 10.25
N PRO A 154 -20.53 -1.17 10.34
CA PRO A 154 -20.61 -2.11 11.45
C PRO A 154 -19.38 -3.02 11.51
N HIS A 155 -18.73 -3.27 10.38
CA HIS A 155 -17.51 -4.04 10.32
C HIS A 155 -16.46 -3.28 9.51
N ILE A 156 -15.23 -3.26 10.00
CA ILE A 156 -14.08 -2.69 9.31
C ILE A 156 -12.96 -3.72 9.33
N ILE A 157 -12.35 -3.97 8.18
CA ILE A 157 -11.15 -4.79 8.06
C ILE A 157 -9.98 -3.86 7.78
N ILE A 158 -8.97 -3.87 8.65
CA ILE A 158 -7.64 -3.35 8.34
C ILE A 158 -6.84 -4.50 7.77
N LEU A 159 -6.55 -4.44 6.47
CA LEU A 159 -5.79 -5.45 5.74
C LEU A 159 -4.32 -5.02 5.67
N LEU A 160 -3.48 -5.64 6.50
CA LEU A 160 -2.06 -5.33 6.62
C LEU A 160 -1.21 -6.50 6.13
N ASP A 161 -0.41 -6.29 5.08
CA ASP A 161 0.41 -7.34 4.48
C ASP A 161 1.79 -6.83 4.00
N GLY A 162 2.64 -7.74 3.53
CA GLY A 162 4.00 -7.52 3.03
C GLY A 162 5.09 -7.88 4.03
N GLY A 163 4.76 -8.08 5.32
CA GLY A 163 5.68 -8.57 6.35
C GLY A 163 6.81 -7.60 6.76
N GLY A 164 6.83 -6.38 6.24
CA GLY A 164 7.86 -5.37 6.51
C GLY A 164 7.56 -4.45 7.69
N SER A 165 6.33 -4.40 8.19
CA SER A 165 5.98 -3.58 9.37
C SER A 165 6.68 -4.09 10.63
N LYS A 166 7.10 -3.19 11.52
CA LYS A 166 7.72 -3.59 12.80
C LYS A 166 6.72 -4.37 13.64
N THR A 167 7.18 -5.49 14.24
CA THR A 167 6.35 -6.35 15.10
C THR A 167 5.64 -5.58 16.21
N GLY A 168 6.32 -4.61 16.84
CA GLY A 168 5.72 -3.76 17.86
C GLY A 168 4.52 -2.94 17.36
N ALA A 169 4.59 -2.42 16.13
CA ALA A 169 3.49 -1.65 15.55
C ALA A 169 2.29 -2.54 15.17
N VAL A 170 2.55 -3.75 14.66
CA VAL A 170 1.52 -4.75 14.35
C VAL A 170 0.82 -5.24 15.62
N ASN A 171 1.60 -5.55 16.67
CA ASN A 171 1.06 -5.99 17.95
C ASN A 171 0.24 -4.89 18.62
N TRP A 172 0.75 -3.65 18.63
CA TRP A 172 0.00 -2.51 19.12
C TRP A 172 -1.35 -2.36 18.40
N LEU A 173 -1.36 -2.42 17.06
CA LEU A 173 -2.60 -2.30 16.30
C LEU A 173 -3.58 -3.44 16.61
N ARG A 174 -3.08 -4.67 16.76
CA ARG A 174 -3.91 -5.82 17.14
C ARG A 174 -4.55 -5.62 18.51
N GLU A 175 -3.77 -5.21 19.51
CA GLU A 175 -4.27 -4.94 20.87
C GLU A 175 -5.33 -3.83 20.87
N GLU A 176 -5.16 -2.78 20.08
CA GLU A 176 -6.15 -1.70 19.98
C GLU A 176 -7.45 -2.15 19.28
N CYS A 177 -7.36 -2.97 18.23
CA CYS A 177 -8.54 -3.61 17.64
C CYS A 177 -9.26 -4.50 18.66
N ASP A 178 -8.54 -5.32 19.42
CA ASP A 178 -9.12 -6.21 20.43
C ASP A 178 -9.81 -5.41 21.55
N LYS A 179 -9.16 -4.37 22.08
CA LYS A 179 -9.75 -3.46 23.08
C LYS A 179 -11.02 -2.79 22.54
N PHE A 180 -10.98 -2.29 21.31
CA PHE A 180 -12.15 -1.70 20.66
C PHE A 180 -13.29 -2.72 20.57
N ASN A 181 -13.04 -3.92 20.03
CA ASN A 181 -14.05 -4.96 19.86
C ASN A 181 -14.67 -5.40 21.20
N LEU A 182 -13.85 -5.55 22.24
CA LEU A 182 -14.33 -5.83 23.60
C LEU A 182 -15.26 -4.72 24.10
N SER A 183 -14.90 -3.45 23.89
CA SER A 183 -15.74 -2.32 24.29
C SER A 183 -17.07 -2.23 23.53
N GLN A 184 -17.11 -2.67 22.27
CA GLN A 184 -18.29 -2.58 21.42
C GLN A 184 -19.25 -3.77 21.55
N SER A 185 -18.78 -4.89 22.11
CA SER A 185 -19.56 -6.14 22.30
C SER A 185 -20.90 -5.91 23.01
N ASN A 186 -20.96 -4.95 23.94
CA ASN A 186 -22.16 -4.61 24.71
C ASN A 186 -22.88 -3.34 24.24
N ALA A 187 -22.30 -2.59 23.30
CA ALA A 187 -22.75 -1.24 22.96
C ALA A 187 -23.34 -1.13 21.54
N SER A 188 -22.53 -1.36 20.51
CA SER A 188 -22.87 -1.00 19.13
C SER A 188 -22.77 -2.15 18.12
N LYS A 189 -22.24 -3.32 18.56
CA LYS A 189 -21.87 -4.45 17.67
C LYS A 189 -20.91 -4.07 16.54
N ARG A 190 -20.24 -2.90 16.61
CA ARG A 190 -19.18 -2.55 15.68
C ARG A 190 -17.95 -3.41 15.94
N GLN A 191 -17.25 -3.76 14.87
CA GLN A 191 -16.03 -4.58 14.92
C GLN A 191 -14.97 -4.04 13.97
N ILE A 192 -13.72 -4.06 14.41
CA ILE A 192 -12.53 -3.77 13.61
C ILE A 192 -11.61 -4.99 13.66
N ASP A 193 -11.42 -5.64 12.53
CA ASP A 193 -10.55 -6.81 12.40
C ASP A 193 -9.23 -6.43 11.72
N LEU A 194 -8.12 -6.91 12.27
CA LEU A 194 -6.81 -6.84 11.64
C LEU A 194 -6.52 -8.18 10.95
N MET A 195 -6.38 -8.16 9.63
CA MET A 195 -6.12 -9.36 8.81
C MET A 195 -4.90 -9.17 7.91
N ASP A 196 -4.21 -10.25 7.58
CA ASP A 196 -3.37 -10.33 6.38
C ASP A 196 -4.17 -10.93 5.20
N MET A 197 -3.57 -11.08 4.02
CA MET A 197 -4.27 -11.68 2.87
C MET A 197 -4.65 -13.15 3.09
N THR A 198 -3.88 -13.89 3.89
CA THR A 198 -4.18 -15.28 4.18
C THR A 198 -5.48 -15.38 4.97
N ASP A 199 -5.61 -14.56 6.02
CA ASP A 199 -6.80 -14.51 6.85
C ASP A 199 -7.99 -13.90 6.11
N PHE A 200 -7.75 -12.88 5.27
CA PHE A 200 -8.80 -12.30 4.43
C PHE A 200 -9.40 -13.31 3.45
N VAL A 201 -8.58 -14.14 2.79
CA VAL A 201 -9.08 -15.18 1.87
C VAL A 201 -9.87 -16.26 2.63
N LYS A 202 -9.43 -16.66 3.82
CA LYS A 202 -10.21 -17.57 4.68
C LYS A 202 -11.56 -16.95 5.04
N TRP A 203 -11.57 -15.68 5.43
CA TRP A 203 -12.79 -14.96 5.77
C TRP A 203 -13.75 -14.89 4.58
N VAL A 204 -13.26 -14.47 3.40
CA VAL A 204 -14.03 -14.44 2.15
C VAL A 204 -14.66 -15.80 1.84
N ASN A 205 -13.90 -16.89 1.97
CA ASN A 205 -14.40 -18.24 1.70
C ASN A 205 -15.36 -18.78 2.77
N THR A 206 -15.27 -18.26 4.00
CA THR A 206 -16.13 -18.67 5.10
C THR A 206 -17.47 -17.95 5.05
N VAL A 207 -17.45 -16.64 4.77
CA VAL A 207 -18.63 -15.78 4.72
C VAL A 207 -19.42 -16.00 3.43
N PHE A 208 -18.75 -16.03 2.28
CA PHE A 208 -19.40 -16.10 0.96
C PHE A 208 -19.31 -17.52 0.41
N LYS A 209 -20.38 -18.29 0.64
CA LYS A 209 -20.59 -19.66 0.16
C LYS A 209 -21.52 -19.68 -1.04
#